data_AF-A0A846C9H2-F1
#
_entry.id   AF-A0A846C9H2-F1
#
_cell.length_a   1.000
_cell.length_b   1.000
_cell.length_c   1.000
_cell.angle_alpha   90.00
_cell.angle_beta   90.00
_cell.angle_gamma   90.00
#
_symmetry.space_group_name_H-M   'P 1'
#
loop_
_entity.id
_entity.type
_entity.pdbx_description
1 polymer ?
#
loop_
_entity_poly.entity_id
_entity_poly.type
_entity_poly.pdbx_seq_one_letter_code
_entity_poly.pdbx_strand_id
1 'polypeptide(L)'
;QRNEHALRLARNLCLANAMVVLEDLNVSGLVRNHKLAKSIADASWYNFRQWLEYFGHKFGREIIAVPPHYTSIECSNCGARVQKSLSTRTHSCPHCGYIEQRDVNAAKVILSRATTGGHPGSNASGDVSSTLVGRKTCRSKKRR
;
A
#
# COMPACT_ATOMS: atom_id res chain seq x y z
N GLN A 1 8.65 -16.43 23.79
CA GLN A 1 9.07 -16.71 22.39
C GLN A 1 8.29 -15.89 21.36
N ARG A 2 6.97 -16.05 21.19
CA ARG A 2 6.19 -15.32 20.17
C ARG A 2 6.24 -13.78 20.29
N ASN A 3 6.04 -13.25 21.50
CA ASN A 3 6.10 -11.80 21.75
C ASN A 3 7.50 -11.22 21.51
N GLU A 4 8.55 -11.97 21.85
CA GLU A 4 9.93 -11.55 21.65
C GLU A 4 10.29 -11.50 20.15
N HIS A 5 9.81 -12.47 19.38
CA HIS A 5 9.97 -12.48 17.93
C HIS A 5 9.32 -11.25 17.29
N ALA A 6 8.05 -10.98 17.64
CA ALA A 6 7.32 -9.80 17.16
C ALA A 6 8.03 -8.48 17.53
N LEU A 7 8.49 -8.36 18.78
CA LEU A 7 9.23 -7.19 19.25
C LEU A 7 10.52 -6.97 18.46
N ARG A 8 11.34 -8.01 18.30
CA ARG A 8 12.62 -7.93 17.59
C ARG A 8 12.42 -7.56 16.13
N LEU A 9 11.43 -8.16 15.47
CA LEU A 9 11.10 -7.88 14.07
C LEU A 9 10.64 -6.42 13.90
N ALA A 10 9.69 -5.96 14.72
CA ALA A 10 9.18 -4.59 14.67
C ALA A 10 10.29 -3.56 14.90
N ARG A 11 11.16 -3.80 15.88
CA ARG A 11 12.32 -2.95 16.15
C ARG A 11 13.24 -2.87 14.95
N ASN A 12 13.62 -4.01 14.37
CA ASN A 12 14.54 -4.06 13.25
C ASN A 12 13.96 -3.37 12.01
N LEU A 13 12.67 -3.53 11.74
CA LEU A 13 11.99 -2.85 10.63
C LEU A 13 12.03 -1.33 10.78
N CYS A 14 11.74 -0.80 11.96
CA CYS A 14 11.76 0.64 12.21
C CYS A 14 13.19 1.22 12.26
N LEU A 15 14.19 0.41 12.62
CA LEU A 15 15.59 0.86 12.56
C LEU A 15 16.11 0.93 11.13
N ALA A 16 15.76 -0.07 10.30
CA ALA A 16 16.27 -0.19 8.93
C ALA A 16 15.54 0.69 7.92
N ASN A 17 14.29 1.08 8.19
CA ASN A 17 13.45 1.80 7.23
C ASN A 17 12.95 3.13 7.82
N ALA A 18 12.85 4.15 6.98
CA ALA A 18 12.26 5.44 7.35
C ALA A 18 10.73 5.36 7.47
N MET A 19 10.11 4.50 6.69
CA MET A 19 8.66 4.28 6.61
C MET A 19 8.38 2.77 6.53
N VAL A 20 7.32 2.34 7.21
CA VAL A 20 6.81 0.97 7.15
C VAL A 20 5.32 1.03 6.81
N VAL A 21 4.94 0.35 5.73
CA VAL A 21 3.55 0.25 5.27
C VAL A 21 3.05 -1.17 5.52
N LEU A 22 1.86 -1.29 6.09
CA LEU A 22 1.22 -2.56 6.39
C LEU A 22 -0.28 -2.53 6.07
N GLU A 23 -0.87 -3.71 5.96
CA GLU A 23 -2.32 -3.84 5.84
C GLU A 23 -3.02 -3.59 7.18
N ASP A 24 -4.14 -2.86 7.13
CA ASP A 24 -5.07 -2.71 8.25
C ASP A 24 -5.95 -3.96 8.39
N LEU A 25 -5.33 -5.07 8.81
CA LEU A 25 -6.01 -6.34 8.96
C LEU A 25 -6.90 -6.32 10.22
N ASN A 26 -8.18 -6.67 10.05
CA ASN A 26 -9.06 -7.00 11.18
C ASN A 26 -8.70 -8.39 11.73
N VAL A 27 -7.65 -8.45 12.56
CA VAL A 27 -7.15 -9.69 13.18
C VAL A 27 -8.26 -10.42 13.95
N SER A 28 -9.12 -9.68 14.66
CA SER A 28 -10.24 -10.27 15.40
C SER A 28 -11.23 -11.01 14.49
N GLY A 29 -11.51 -10.44 13.31
CA GLY A 29 -12.35 -11.06 12.29
C GLY A 29 -11.69 -12.28 11.65
N LEU A 30 -10.38 -12.23 11.41
CA LEU A 30 -9.65 -13.35 10.82
C LEU A 30 -9.56 -14.57 11.76
N VAL A 31 -9.42 -14.35 13.06
CA VAL A 31 -9.34 -15.42 14.07
C VAL A 31 -10.69 -16.14 14.24
N ARG A 32 -11.82 -15.54 13.84
CA ARG A 32 -13.13 -16.24 13.81
C ARG A 32 -13.17 -17.39 12.81
N ASN A 33 -12.30 -17.38 11.79
CA ASN A 33 -12.17 -18.51 10.88
C ASN A 33 -11.34 -19.62 11.54
N HIS A 34 -12.00 -20.62 12.12
CA HIS A 34 -11.35 -21.71 12.85
C HIS A 34 -10.27 -22.46 12.06
N LYS A 35 -10.32 -22.47 10.71
CA LYS A 35 -9.29 -23.12 9.88
C LYS A 35 -7.96 -22.36 9.90
N LEU A 36 -7.99 -21.03 10.01
CA LEU A 36 -6.80 -20.17 10.01
C LEU A 36 -6.47 -19.61 11.39
N ALA A 37 -7.41 -19.65 12.33
CA ALA A 37 -7.32 -19.06 13.67
C ALA A 37 -6.00 -19.38 14.38
N LYS A 38 -5.60 -20.66 14.39
CA LYS A 38 -4.35 -21.10 15.03
C LYS A 38 -3.13 -20.44 14.39
N SER A 39 -3.00 -20.50 13.06
CA SER A 39 -1.86 -19.92 12.34
C SER A 39 -1.76 -18.40 12.51
N ILE A 40 -2.90 -17.71 12.59
CA ILE A 40 -2.97 -16.26 12.76
C ILE A 40 -2.64 -15.86 14.21
N ALA A 41 -3.15 -16.62 15.19
CA ALA A 41 -2.82 -16.42 16.59
C ALA A 41 -1.33 -16.68 16.86
N ASP A 42 -0.76 -17.72 16.25
CA ASP A 42 0.67 -18.05 16.40
C ASP A 42 1.56 -16.96 15.80
N ALA A 43 1.16 -16.32 14.71
CA ALA A 43 1.87 -15.19 14.11
C ALA A 43 1.86 -13.91 14.99
N SER A 44 0.99 -13.83 16.02
CA SER A 44 0.95 -12.72 16.97
C SER A 44 0.81 -11.33 16.33
N TRP A 45 0.02 -11.24 15.25
CA TRP A 45 -0.18 -10.02 14.45
C TRP A 45 -0.60 -8.79 15.25
N TYR A 46 -1.47 -8.96 16.25
CA TYR A 46 -1.89 -7.87 17.12
C TYR A 46 -0.71 -7.25 17.86
N ASN A 47 0.09 -8.08 18.55
CA ASN A 47 1.27 -7.62 19.29
C ASN A 47 2.31 -7.01 18.35
N PHE A 48 2.49 -7.59 17.17
CA PHE A 48 3.41 -7.06 16.17
C PHE A 48 3.05 -5.64 15.73
N ARG A 49 1.77 -5.37 15.44
CA ARG A 49 1.30 -4.01 15.12
C ARG A 49 1.53 -3.04 16.26
N GLN A 50 1.20 -3.42 17.50
CA GLN A 50 1.43 -2.59 18.68
C GLN A 50 2.92 -2.22 18.83
N TRP A 51 3.83 -3.16 18.58
CA TRP A 51 5.26 -2.87 18.61
C TRP A 51 5.72 -1.97 17.46
N LEU A 52 5.16 -2.12 16.25
CA LEU A 52 5.45 -1.22 15.13
C LEU A 52 5.01 0.21 15.44
N GLU A 53 3.81 0.41 15.97
CA GLU A 53 3.32 1.73 16.37
C GLU A 53 4.20 2.35 17.48
N TYR A 54 4.56 1.54 18.49
CA TYR A 54 5.48 1.97 19.54
C TYR A 54 6.86 2.39 19.00
N PHE A 55 7.50 1.56 18.17
CA PHE A 55 8.82 1.86 17.63
C PHE A 55 8.79 2.96 16.56
N GLY A 56 7.70 3.06 15.81
CA GLY A 56 7.43 4.17 14.90
C GLY A 56 7.45 5.49 15.64
N HIS A 57 6.66 5.61 16.70
CA HIS A 57 6.69 6.79 17.57
C HIS A 57 8.07 7.02 18.20
N LYS A 58 8.70 5.97 18.74
CA LYS A 58 9.98 6.06 19.46
C LYS A 58 11.14 6.51 18.57
N PHE A 59 11.19 6.07 17.32
CA PHE A 59 12.28 6.34 16.39
C PHE A 59 11.93 7.40 15.33
N GLY A 60 10.74 8.01 15.42
CA GLY A 60 10.26 8.98 14.43
C GLY A 60 10.11 8.37 13.03
N ARG A 61 9.58 7.15 12.95
CA ARG A 61 9.28 6.47 11.66
C ARG A 61 7.81 6.55 11.36
N GLU A 62 7.52 6.66 10.07
CA GLU A 62 6.15 6.68 9.59
C GLU A 62 5.61 5.26 9.46
N ILE A 63 4.50 4.98 10.14
CA ILE A 63 3.81 3.69 10.10
C ILE A 63 2.45 3.91 9.44
N ILE A 64 2.26 3.38 8.23
CA ILE A 64 1.05 3.61 7.43
C ILE A 64 0.26 2.31 7.33
N ALA A 65 -0.99 2.34 7.76
CA ALA A 65 -1.94 1.25 7.57
C ALA A 65 -2.78 1.49 6.31
N VAL A 66 -2.82 0.54 5.39
CA VAL A 66 -3.61 0.60 4.15
C VAL A 66 -4.74 -0.43 4.14
N PRO A 67 -5.86 -0.17 3.42
CA PRO A 67 -6.94 -1.14 3.31
C PRO A 67 -6.46 -2.49 2.72
N PRO A 68 -6.82 -3.63 3.33
CA PRO A 68 -6.30 -4.96 2.95
C PRO A 68 -6.92 -5.54 1.67
N HIS A 69 -7.87 -4.84 1.05
CA HIS A 69 -8.68 -5.42 -0.03
C HIS A 69 -7.85 -5.71 -1.28
N TYR A 70 -7.93 -6.93 -1.79
CA TYR A 70 -7.37 -7.36 -3.09
C TYR A 70 -5.83 -7.36 -3.25
N THR A 71 -5.06 -7.04 -2.22
CA THR A 71 -3.58 -6.99 -2.26
C THR A 71 -2.92 -8.29 -2.75
N SER A 72 -3.50 -9.44 -2.39
CA SER A 72 -2.99 -10.77 -2.77
C SER A 72 -3.32 -11.19 -4.21
N ILE A 73 -4.25 -10.49 -4.88
CA ILE A 73 -4.70 -10.81 -6.24
C ILE A 73 -4.36 -9.72 -7.26
N GLU A 74 -4.20 -8.48 -6.82
CA GLU A 74 -3.83 -7.35 -7.68
C GLU A 74 -2.38 -7.50 -8.17
N CYS A 75 -2.16 -7.23 -9.45
CA CYS A 75 -0.82 -7.23 -10.04
C CYS A 75 -0.14 -5.90 -9.77
N SER A 76 1.02 -5.93 -9.11
CA SER A 76 1.83 -4.72 -8.87
C SER A 76 2.31 -4.02 -10.15
N ASN A 77 2.40 -4.74 -11.27
CA ASN A 77 2.88 -4.19 -12.54
C ASN A 77 1.76 -3.50 -13.37
N CYS A 78 0.57 -4.09 -13.43
CA CYS A 78 -0.51 -3.62 -14.32
C CYS A 78 -1.85 -3.34 -13.63
N GLY A 79 -1.98 -3.58 -12.32
CA GLY A 79 -3.22 -3.38 -11.56
C GLY A 79 -4.32 -4.42 -11.83
N ALA A 80 -4.14 -5.32 -12.80
CA ALA A 80 -5.15 -6.35 -13.09
C ALA A 80 -5.27 -7.36 -11.94
N ARG A 81 -6.49 -7.87 -11.72
CA ARG A 81 -6.78 -8.83 -10.66
C ARG A 81 -6.66 -10.26 -11.18
N VAL A 82 -5.80 -11.04 -10.52
CA VAL A 82 -5.54 -12.45 -10.84
C VAL A 82 -6.06 -13.31 -9.69
N GLN A 83 -7.21 -13.95 -9.90
CA GLN A 83 -7.78 -14.87 -8.93
C GLN A 83 -6.86 -16.07 -8.73
N LYS A 84 -6.60 -16.42 -7.47
CA LYS A 84 -5.74 -17.55 -7.10
C LYS A 84 -6.13 -18.08 -5.72
N SER A 85 -5.81 -19.35 -5.46
CA SER A 85 -6.03 -19.95 -4.14
C SER A 85 -4.95 -19.49 -3.14
N LEU A 86 -5.23 -19.68 -1.85
CA LEU A 86 -4.25 -19.43 -0.78
C LEU A 86 -2.99 -20.31 -0.88
N SER A 87 -3.07 -21.45 -1.57
CA SER A 87 -1.93 -22.35 -1.78
C SER A 87 -0.99 -21.88 -2.89
N THR A 88 -1.44 -21.04 -3.81
CA THR A 88 -0.60 -20.50 -4.89
C THR A 88 0.42 -19.52 -4.33
N ARG A 89 1.73 -19.84 -4.42
CA ARG A 89 2.84 -19.01 -3.91
C ARG A 89 3.49 -18.12 -4.97
N THR A 90 3.21 -18.35 -6.24
CA THR A 90 3.72 -17.55 -7.36
C THR A 90 2.59 -16.69 -7.92
N HIS A 91 2.82 -15.38 -8.02
CA HIS A 91 1.98 -14.50 -8.82
C HIS A 91 2.43 -14.62 -10.27
N SER A 92 1.59 -15.16 -11.15
CA SER A 92 1.77 -15.11 -12.61
C SER A 92 0.61 -14.32 -13.21
N CYS A 93 0.90 -13.18 -13.82
CA CYS A 93 -0.12 -12.29 -14.37
C CYS A 93 -0.38 -12.62 -15.85
N PRO A 94 -1.59 -13.09 -16.22
CA PRO A 94 -1.91 -13.38 -17.61
C PRO A 94 -2.08 -12.11 -18.47
N HIS A 95 -2.25 -10.93 -17.85
CA HIS A 95 -2.48 -9.68 -18.56
C HIS A 95 -1.20 -8.99 -19.03
N CYS A 96 -0.11 -9.11 -18.26
CA CYS A 96 1.15 -8.43 -18.56
C CYS A 96 2.39 -9.34 -18.52
N GLY A 97 2.22 -10.63 -18.23
CA GLY A 97 3.33 -11.59 -18.14
C GLY A 97 4.20 -11.47 -16.89
N TYR A 98 3.86 -10.58 -15.93
CA TYR A 98 4.64 -10.40 -14.71
C TYR A 98 4.60 -11.66 -13.82
N ILE A 99 5.78 -12.16 -13.43
CA ILE A 99 5.94 -13.33 -12.57
C ILE A 99 6.81 -12.97 -11.36
N GLU A 100 6.31 -13.25 -10.15
CA GLU A 100 7.00 -12.97 -8.88
C GLU A 100 6.45 -13.84 -7.75
N GLN A 101 7.15 -13.90 -6.61
CA GLN A 101 6.57 -14.45 -5.38
C GLN A 101 5.32 -13.64 -4.96
N ARG A 102 4.24 -14.34 -4.57
CA ARG A 102 2.93 -13.72 -4.32
C ARG A 102 2.95 -12.66 -3.23
N ASP A 103 3.62 -12.94 -2.12
CA ASP A 103 3.70 -12.06 -0.96
C ASP A 103 4.62 -10.85 -1.27
N VAL A 104 5.65 -11.00 -2.11
CA VAL A 104 6.46 -9.88 -2.65
C VAL A 104 5.62 -8.98 -3.56
N ASN A 105 4.82 -9.55 -4.45
CA ASN A 105 3.88 -8.77 -5.25
C ASN A 105 2.87 -8.02 -4.37
N ALA A 106 2.32 -8.69 -3.35
CA ALA A 106 1.40 -8.05 -2.41
C ALA A 106 2.07 -6.88 -1.66
N ALA A 107 3.31 -7.04 -1.21
CA ALA A 107 4.08 -5.97 -0.57
C ALA A 107 4.27 -4.74 -1.50
N LYS A 108 4.51 -4.97 -2.80
CA LYS A 108 4.59 -3.89 -3.80
C LYS A 108 3.26 -3.16 -3.97
N VAL A 109 2.14 -3.88 -4.00
CA VAL A 109 0.79 -3.29 -4.06
C VAL A 109 0.48 -2.49 -2.78
N ILE A 110 0.86 -3.00 -1.61
CA ILE A 110 0.67 -2.30 -0.33
C ILE A 110 1.45 -0.98 -0.33
N LEU A 111 2.72 -1.02 -0.76
CA LEU A 111 3.55 0.18 -0.85
C LEU A 111 2.98 1.20 -1.83
N SER A 112 2.52 0.78 -3.02
CA SER A 112 1.95 1.70 -4.02
C SER A 112 0.68 2.41 -3.53
N ARG A 113 -0.12 1.77 -2.66
CA ARG A 113 -1.31 2.40 -2.08
C ARG A 113 -0.97 3.51 -1.09
N ALA A 114 0.08 3.34 -0.30
CA ALA A 114 0.54 4.38 0.60
C ALA A 114 1.08 5.60 -0.16
N THR A 115 1.78 5.39 -1.27
CA THR A 115 2.33 6.50 -2.06
C THR A 115 1.30 7.19 -2.95
N THR A 116 0.31 6.45 -3.46
CA THR A 116 -0.72 7.01 -4.37
C THR A 116 -1.87 7.68 -3.60
N GLY A 117 -2.12 7.30 -2.34
CA GLY A 117 -3.21 7.82 -1.51
C GLY A 117 -3.02 9.23 -0.93
N GLY A 118 -1.90 9.90 -1.23
CA GLY A 118 -1.57 11.23 -0.70
C GLY A 118 -2.14 12.44 -1.47
N HIS A 119 -2.87 12.22 -2.57
CA HIS A 119 -3.58 13.30 -3.27
C HIS A 119 -5.05 12.94 -3.52
N PRO A 120 -6.01 13.67 -2.91
CA PRO A 120 -7.40 13.56 -3.32
C PRO A 120 -7.53 14.15 -4.73
N GLY A 121 -7.67 13.26 -5.72
CA GLY A 121 -8.29 13.54 -7.02
C GLY A 121 -7.66 14.66 -7.86
N SER A 122 -6.59 14.35 -8.59
CA SER A 122 -6.25 15.06 -9.83
C SER A 122 -6.91 14.35 -11.01
N ASN A 123 -8.23 14.45 -11.13
CA ASN A 123 -8.89 14.22 -12.42
C ASN A 123 -8.67 15.48 -13.26
N ALA A 124 -7.43 15.76 -13.65
CA ALA A 124 -7.16 16.71 -14.70
C ALA A 124 -7.53 16.04 -16.04
N SER A 125 -8.80 16.13 -16.42
CA SER A 125 -9.18 15.98 -17.82
C SER A 125 -8.48 17.10 -18.58
N GLY A 126 -7.35 16.78 -19.20
CA GLY A 126 -6.68 17.67 -20.14
C GLY A 126 -7.62 17.90 -21.32
N ASP A 127 -8.44 18.94 -21.22
CA ASP A 127 -9.21 19.43 -22.35
C ASP A 127 -8.20 19.97 -23.37
N VAL A 128 -8.21 19.36 -24.55
CA VAL A 128 -7.27 19.67 -25.63
C VAL A 128 -7.71 21.01 -26.22
N SER A 129 -7.22 22.11 -25.65
CA SER A 129 -7.53 23.44 -26.16
C SER A 129 -6.79 23.64 -27.50
N SER A 130 -7.54 23.40 -28.56
CA SER A 130 -7.24 23.73 -29.95
C SER A 130 -6.63 25.13 -30.04
N THR A 131 -5.40 25.19 -30.53
CA THR A 131 -4.71 26.41 -30.90
C THR A 131 -5.42 27.08 -32.06
N LEU A 132 -6.19 28.14 -31.78
CA LEU A 132 -6.53 29.14 -32.79
C LEU A 132 -5.61 30.35 -32.65
N VAL A 133 -4.68 30.40 -33.60
CA VAL A 133 -3.89 31.54 -34.02
C VAL A 133 -4.81 32.72 -34.37
N GLY A 134 -4.54 33.92 -33.82
CA GLY A 134 -4.84 35.15 -34.55
C GLY A 134 -5.31 36.39 -33.77
N ARG A 135 -4.33 37.26 -33.51
CA ARG A 135 -4.32 38.71 -33.85
C ARG A 135 -5.19 39.75 -33.08
N LYS A 136 -4.42 40.67 -32.46
CA LYS A 136 -4.55 42.15 -32.36
C LYS A 136 -5.72 42.68 -31.48
N THR A 137 -5.61 43.71 -30.66
CA THR A 137 -4.82 44.97 -30.68
C THR A 137 -4.60 45.53 -29.27
N CYS A 138 -3.54 46.34 -29.11
CA CYS A 138 -3.33 47.28 -28.02
C CYS A 138 -4.52 48.23 -27.77
N ARG A 139 -4.77 48.57 -26.49
CA ARG A 139 -5.05 49.96 -26.11
C ARG A 139 -4.70 50.23 -24.64
N SER A 140 -4.01 51.35 -24.49
CA SER A 140 -3.37 51.92 -23.31
C SER A 140 -4.36 52.71 -22.43
N LYS A 141 -3.86 53.14 -21.24
CA LYS A 141 -4.37 54.17 -20.30
C LYS A 141 -5.24 53.61 -19.15
N LYS A 142 -5.12 54.04 -17.90
CA LYS A 142 -4.24 55.01 -17.20
C LYS A 142 -4.36 54.70 -15.70
N ARG A 143 -3.28 54.92 -14.95
CA ARG A 143 -3.26 55.01 -13.48
C ARG A 143 -4.19 56.13 -12.98
N ARG A 144 -4.91 55.88 -11.89
CA ARG A 144 -4.92 56.70 -10.67
C ARG A 144 -5.25 55.80 -9.49
#